data_AF-B4S9X7-F1
#
_entry.id   AF-B4S9X7-F1
#
_cell.length_a   1.000
_cell.length_b   1.000
_cell.length_c   1.000
_cell.angle_alpha   90.00
_cell.angle_beta   90.00
_cell.angle_gamma   90.00
#
_symmetry.space_group_name_H-M   'P 1'
#
loop_
_entity.id
_entity.type
_entity.pdbx_description
1 polymer ?
#
loop_
_entity_poly.entity_id
_entity_poly.type
_entity_poly.pdbx_seq_one_letter_code
_entity_poly.pdbx_strand_id
1 'polypeptide(L)'
;MNLTKLAEDLHAKESVDKSDFQRTARILQSIWREEQGFSCHEYADKKGKAHLRGSRLPMPWAEDSLSNFITDGVRQVVREEVCNPKVSKGKLFGKPRIFDNLLSSQPLCFNLFAELKRDIPLAIDLVKELTSGRFRQVNAIEFEFSPGRRDSRYLGDRSAFDVFIDCETSTGACGFIGIEVKYHENLIGPAGKDGEQKQENVRYDQVADEMNCFSAGTRDALKLSPLEQIWRDHLLAGAICDTDHYEDGLFVMLYPKDNHHVKGAVTDYRNCLSNDSSFSEWTLEDVCSCLKKYSTAGWIDLFVDRYLAFEKITALL
;
A
#
# COMPACT_ATOMS: atom_id res chain seq x y z
N MET A 1 5.29 3.04 -31.60
CA MET A 1 5.59 4.21 -30.74
C MET A 1 6.46 3.73 -29.59
N ASN A 2 7.42 4.49 -29.05
CA ASN A 2 8.19 4.00 -27.88
C ASN A 2 7.56 4.47 -26.55
N LEU A 3 7.89 3.80 -25.44
CA LEU A 3 7.33 4.07 -24.11
C LEU A 3 7.53 5.52 -23.64
N THR A 4 8.66 6.14 -24.02
CA THR A 4 8.90 7.55 -23.68
C THR A 4 7.98 8.48 -24.45
N LYS A 5 7.78 8.23 -25.74
CA LYS A 5 6.89 9.03 -26.58
C LYS A 5 5.43 8.88 -26.15
N LEU A 6 4.98 7.66 -25.85
CA LEU A 6 3.65 7.41 -25.29
C LEU A 6 3.44 8.14 -23.96
N ALA A 7 4.45 8.14 -23.07
CA ALA A 7 4.40 8.90 -21.82
C ALA A 7 4.28 10.42 -22.05
N GLU A 8 4.94 10.97 -23.08
CA GLU A 8 4.81 12.40 -23.42
C GLU A 8 3.41 12.74 -23.92
N ASP A 9 2.88 11.91 -24.82
CA ASP A 9 1.59 12.12 -25.46
C ASP A 9 0.43 12.03 -24.45
N LEU A 10 0.59 11.21 -23.41
CA LEU A 10 -0.38 11.05 -22.31
C LEU A 10 -0.06 11.90 -21.07
N HIS A 11 0.83 12.90 -21.16
CA HIS A 11 1.21 13.76 -20.02
C HIS A 11 1.69 12.98 -18.78
N ALA A 12 2.32 11.83 -19.00
CA ALA A 12 2.78 10.87 -18.02
C ALA A 12 4.32 10.75 -17.99
N LYS A 13 5.07 11.62 -18.66
CA LYS A 13 6.54 11.60 -18.59
C LYS A 13 7.03 12.38 -17.36
N GLU A 14 7.52 11.68 -16.36
CA GLU A 14 8.10 12.26 -15.15
C GLU A 14 9.53 11.74 -14.91
N SER A 15 10.46 12.63 -14.54
CA SER A 15 11.87 12.26 -14.34
C SER A 15 12.13 11.42 -13.08
N VAL A 16 11.13 11.32 -12.20
CA VAL A 16 11.15 10.48 -11.00
C VAL A 16 11.07 8.99 -11.33
N ASP A 17 10.49 8.62 -12.47
CA ASP A 17 10.37 7.23 -12.89
C ASP A 17 11.76 6.71 -13.32
N LYS A 18 12.27 5.72 -12.59
CA LYS A 18 13.62 5.15 -12.77
C LYS A 18 13.62 3.80 -13.47
N SER A 19 12.45 3.21 -13.71
CA SER A 19 12.28 1.95 -14.42
C SER A 19 11.13 2.01 -15.43
N ASP A 20 11.12 1.07 -16.36
CA ASP A 20 10.03 0.91 -17.32
C ASP A 20 8.71 0.61 -16.60
N PHE A 21 8.72 -0.24 -15.58
CA PHE A 21 7.54 -0.52 -14.77
C PHE A 21 6.92 0.75 -14.18
N GLN A 22 7.73 1.63 -13.56
CA GLN A 22 7.24 2.88 -12.98
C GLN A 22 6.56 3.78 -14.02
N ARG A 23 7.15 3.85 -15.21
CA ARG A 23 6.60 4.63 -16.32
C ARG A 23 5.31 4.02 -16.86
N THR A 24 5.29 2.70 -17.03
CA THR A 24 4.12 1.93 -17.48
C THR A 24 2.96 2.09 -16.49
N ALA A 25 3.20 1.98 -15.18
CA ALA A 25 2.18 2.25 -14.15
C ALA A 25 1.62 3.67 -14.25
N ARG A 26 2.48 4.68 -14.46
CA ARG A 26 2.04 6.07 -14.62
C ARG A 26 1.23 6.29 -15.90
N ILE A 27 1.64 5.68 -17.00
CA ILE A 27 0.90 5.71 -18.27
C ILE A 27 -0.49 5.09 -18.08
N LEU A 28 -0.58 3.93 -17.42
CA LEU A 28 -1.85 3.25 -17.20
C LEU A 28 -2.84 4.14 -16.45
N GLN A 29 -2.38 4.88 -15.43
CA GLN A 29 -3.24 5.84 -14.73
C GLN A 29 -3.72 6.99 -15.62
N SER A 30 -2.92 7.43 -16.60
CA SER A 30 -3.35 8.45 -17.56
C SER A 30 -4.34 7.91 -18.58
N ILE A 31 -4.13 6.68 -19.07
CA ILE A 31 -5.10 6.00 -19.94
C ILE A 31 -6.44 5.85 -19.23
N TRP A 32 -6.42 5.32 -18.00
CA TRP A 32 -7.64 5.16 -17.20
C TRP A 32 -8.37 6.49 -16.99
N ARG A 33 -7.65 7.57 -16.65
CA ARG A 33 -8.23 8.92 -16.54
C ARG A 33 -8.97 9.34 -17.81
N GLU A 34 -8.39 9.10 -18.99
CA GLU A 34 -8.99 9.46 -20.27
C GLU A 34 -10.22 8.60 -20.60
N GLU A 35 -10.17 7.30 -20.32
CA GLU A 35 -11.30 6.39 -20.47
C GLU A 35 -12.49 6.80 -19.58
N GLN A 36 -12.23 7.36 -18.40
CA GLN A 36 -13.27 7.92 -17.54
C GLN A 36 -13.76 9.30 -18.00
N GLY A 37 -13.15 9.91 -19.02
CA GLY A 37 -13.46 11.27 -19.48
C GLY A 37 -13.02 12.36 -18.50
N PHE A 38 -12.05 12.08 -17.63
CA PHE A 38 -11.61 13.01 -16.60
C PHE A 38 -10.54 13.99 -17.12
N SER A 39 -10.68 15.25 -16.70
CA SER A 39 -9.70 16.28 -17.02
C SER A 39 -8.36 16.02 -16.33
N CYS A 40 -7.29 16.51 -16.95
CA CYS A 40 -5.93 16.43 -16.42
C CYS A 40 -5.70 17.54 -15.37
N HIS A 41 -4.84 17.29 -14.38
CA HIS A 41 -4.35 18.37 -13.52
C HIS A 41 -3.41 19.30 -14.31
N GLU A 42 -3.70 20.60 -14.28
CA GLU A 42 -2.85 21.65 -14.83
C GLU A 42 -2.12 22.40 -13.70
N TYR A 43 -0.83 22.66 -13.90
CA TYR A 43 -0.03 23.48 -13.00
C TYR A 43 0.96 24.36 -13.77
N ALA A 44 1.31 25.51 -13.19
CA ALA A 44 2.36 26.37 -13.73
C ALA A 44 3.71 26.07 -13.09
N ASP A 45 4.78 26.02 -13.88
CA ASP A 45 6.14 26.00 -13.33
C ASP A 45 6.56 27.36 -12.75
N LYS A 46 7.77 27.44 -12.19
CA LYS A 46 8.33 28.69 -11.62
C LYS A 46 8.43 29.84 -12.62
N LYS A 47 8.34 29.57 -13.93
CA LYS A 47 8.39 30.56 -15.02
C LYS A 47 7.00 30.88 -15.56
N GLY A 48 5.93 30.34 -14.97
CA GLY A 48 4.56 30.55 -15.40
C GLY A 48 4.13 29.70 -16.61
N LYS A 49 4.95 28.75 -17.06
CA LYS A 49 4.56 27.86 -18.17
C LYS A 49 3.59 26.80 -17.64
N ALA A 50 2.45 26.65 -18.30
CA ALA A 50 1.48 25.59 -17.99
C ALA A 50 2.01 24.20 -18.37
N HIS A 51 1.77 23.24 -17.48
CA HIS A 51 2.09 21.83 -17.63
C HIS A 51 0.89 20.99 -17.22
N LEU A 52 0.74 19.85 -17.88
CA LEU A 52 -0.30 18.86 -17.60
C LEU A 52 0.31 17.64 -16.92
N ARG A 53 -0.41 17.04 -15.98
CA ARG A 53 -0.02 15.82 -15.28
C ARG A 53 -1.11 14.76 -15.37
N GLY A 54 -0.98 13.85 -16.35
CA GLY A 54 -1.99 12.86 -16.71
C GLY A 54 -2.29 11.82 -15.61
N SER A 55 -1.37 11.63 -14.67
CA SER A 55 -1.55 10.79 -13.48
C SER A 55 -2.22 11.52 -12.30
N ARG A 56 -2.78 12.71 -12.53
CA ARG A 56 -3.49 13.49 -11.51
C ARG A 56 -4.79 14.09 -12.00
N LEU A 57 -5.74 14.19 -11.07
CA LEU A 57 -7.03 14.85 -11.26
C LEU A 57 -6.98 16.32 -10.81
N PRO A 58 -7.81 17.21 -11.38
CA PRO A 58 -7.86 18.61 -10.97
C PRO A 58 -8.50 18.76 -9.58
N MET A 59 -7.92 19.61 -8.74
CA MET A 59 -8.48 20.06 -7.46
C MET A 59 -9.21 21.39 -7.64
N PRO A 60 -10.28 21.68 -6.86
CA PRO A 60 -10.86 20.85 -5.79
C PRO A 60 -11.81 19.75 -6.28
N TRP A 61 -12.12 19.69 -7.59
CA TRP A 61 -13.09 18.74 -8.15
C TRP A 61 -12.86 17.29 -7.71
N ALA A 62 -11.61 16.82 -7.68
CA ALA A 62 -11.28 15.45 -7.28
C ALA A 62 -11.63 15.14 -5.81
N GLU A 63 -11.57 16.12 -4.91
CA GLU A 63 -11.97 15.98 -3.50
C GLU A 63 -13.50 16.02 -3.37
N ASP A 64 -14.17 16.91 -4.10
CA ASP A 64 -15.63 17.01 -4.08
C ASP A 64 -16.32 15.78 -4.68
N SER A 65 -15.77 15.24 -5.78
CA SER A 65 -16.34 14.11 -6.51
C SER A 65 -15.89 12.75 -5.98
N LEU A 66 -14.73 12.67 -5.33
CA LEU A 66 -14.04 11.43 -4.98
C LEU A 66 -13.82 10.53 -6.21
N SER A 67 -13.54 11.12 -7.37
CA SER A 67 -13.32 10.41 -8.64
C SER A 67 -12.07 9.53 -8.67
N ASN A 68 -11.17 9.67 -7.69
CA ASN A 68 -10.04 8.76 -7.50
C ASN A 68 -10.45 7.39 -6.97
N PHE A 69 -11.74 7.16 -6.67
CA PHE A 69 -12.24 5.91 -6.12
C PHE A 69 -13.24 5.25 -7.08
N ILE A 70 -13.06 3.95 -7.32
CA ILE A 70 -13.63 3.25 -8.50
C ILE A 70 -15.11 2.88 -8.37
N THR A 71 -15.63 2.78 -7.15
CA THR A 71 -17.05 2.48 -6.89
C THR A 71 -17.66 3.46 -5.89
N ASP A 72 -18.99 3.52 -5.85
CA ASP A 72 -19.69 4.28 -4.81
C ASP A 72 -19.49 3.70 -3.41
N GLY A 73 -19.31 2.37 -3.29
CA GLY A 73 -18.98 1.70 -2.03
C GLY A 73 -17.66 2.20 -1.46
N VAL A 74 -16.60 2.25 -2.28
CA VAL A 74 -15.30 2.80 -1.88
C VAL A 74 -15.42 4.28 -1.53
N ARG A 75 -16.13 5.09 -2.33
CA ARG A 75 -16.35 6.53 -2.04
C ARG A 75 -17.04 6.73 -0.69
N GLN A 76 -18.00 5.88 -0.33
CA GLN A 76 -18.66 5.95 0.97
C GLN A 76 -17.66 5.71 2.11
N VAL A 77 -16.83 4.66 2.01
CA VAL A 77 -15.79 4.36 3.03
C VAL A 77 -14.78 5.49 3.13
N VAL A 78 -14.38 6.12 2.02
CA VAL A 78 -13.49 7.29 2.04
C VAL A 78 -14.13 8.46 2.77
N ARG A 79 -15.43 8.72 2.58
CA ARG A 79 -16.13 9.76 3.36
C ARG A 79 -16.10 9.46 4.85
N GLU A 80 -16.30 8.20 5.22
CA GLU A 80 -16.33 7.73 6.60
C GLU A 80 -14.95 7.75 7.27
N GLU A 81 -13.89 7.36 6.57
CA GLU A 81 -12.53 7.22 7.12
C GLU A 81 -11.68 8.49 6.97
N VAL A 82 -11.73 9.13 5.80
CA VAL A 82 -10.81 10.23 5.42
C VAL A 82 -11.45 11.61 5.61
N CYS A 83 -12.73 11.75 5.29
CA CYS A 83 -13.42 13.04 5.33
C CYS A 83 -14.07 13.32 6.69
N ASN A 84 -14.36 12.29 7.49
CA ASN A 84 -14.90 12.45 8.84
C ASN A 84 -13.78 12.84 9.83
N PRO A 85 -13.78 14.06 10.40
CA PRO A 85 -12.69 14.52 11.25
C PRO A 85 -12.53 13.73 12.56
N LYS A 86 -13.59 13.04 13.02
CA LYS A 86 -13.53 12.21 14.23
C LYS A 86 -12.77 10.91 13.95
N VAL A 87 -13.05 10.27 12.81
CA VAL A 87 -12.44 8.98 12.42
C VAL A 87 -11.02 9.19 11.91
N SER A 88 -10.79 10.25 11.10
CA SER A 88 -9.48 10.54 10.54
C SER A 88 -8.48 11.08 11.57
N LYS A 89 -8.90 11.33 12.82
CA LYS A 89 -8.05 11.92 13.86
C LYS A 89 -6.88 10.97 14.17
N GLY A 90 -5.66 11.44 13.96
CA GLY A 90 -4.44 10.66 14.21
C GLY A 90 -4.02 9.74 13.05
N LYS A 91 -4.82 9.63 11.98
CA LYS A 91 -4.46 8.93 10.73
C LYS A 91 -3.76 9.90 9.76
N LEU A 92 -2.68 9.47 9.10
CA LEU A 92 -1.91 10.30 8.17
C LEU A 92 -2.31 10.08 6.70
N PHE A 93 -3.56 10.40 6.38
CA PHE A 93 -3.97 10.48 4.98
C PHE A 93 -3.29 11.66 4.29
N GLY A 94 -2.58 11.41 3.19
CA GLY A 94 -1.83 12.43 2.47
C GLY A 94 -2.76 13.38 1.73
N LYS A 95 -3.30 14.42 2.36
CA LYS A 95 -4.14 15.45 1.69
C LYS A 95 -3.25 16.52 1.02
N PRO A 96 -3.55 16.96 -0.22
CA PRO A 96 -4.66 16.55 -1.09
C PRO A 96 -4.36 15.29 -1.94
N ARG A 97 -3.16 14.70 -1.83
CA ARG A 97 -2.67 13.58 -2.64
C ARG A 97 -3.63 12.39 -2.72
N ILE A 98 -4.33 12.05 -1.64
CA ILE A 98 -5.30 10.95 -1.60
C ILE A 98 -6.49 11.17 -2.56
N PHE A 99 -6.81 12.43 -2.88
CA PHE A 99 -7.90 12.77 -3.81
C PHE A 99 -7.41 12.94 -5.24
N ASP A 100 -6.24 13.53 -5.46
CA ASP A 100 -5.81 13.91 -6.82
C ASP A 100 -4.86 12.91 -7.48
N ASN A 101 -4.09 12.14 -6.72
CA ASN A 101 -3.00 11.33 -7.26
C ASN A 101 -3.47 9.90 -7.57
N LEU A 102 -3.68 9.61 -8.84
CA LEU A 102 -4.15 8.31 -9.34
C LEU A 102 -3.13 7.20 -9.12
N LEU A 103 -1.84 7.55 -9.01
CA LEU A 103 -0.71 6.63 -8.89
C LEU A 103 -0.35 6.28 -7.44
N SER A 104 -1.03 6.89 -6.46
CA SER A 104 -0.70 6.72 -5.05
C SER A 104 -1.18 5.39 -4.48
N SER A 105 -0.39 4.76 -3.59
CA SER A 105 -0.79 3.53 -2.90
C SER A 105 -2.02 3.72 -2.01
N GLN A 106 -2.11 4.81 -1.23
CA GLN A 106 -3.28 5.06 -0.35
C GLN A 106 -4.65 4.91 -1.07
N PRO A 107 -4.93 5.59 -2.20
CA PRO A 107 -6.14 5.34 -2.99
C PRO A 107 -6.30 3.90 -3.49
N LEU A 108 -5.22 3.23 -3.88
CA LEU A 108 -5.24 1.83 -4.26
C LEU A 108 -5.71 0.95 -3.08
N CYS A 109 -5.19 1.19 -1.87
CA CYS A 109 -5.61 0.48 -0.66
C CYS A 109 -7.12 0.59 -0.45
N PHE A 110 -7.69 1.79 -0.56
CA PHE A 110 -9.13 1.97 -0.48
C PHE A 110 -9.87 1.26 -1.62
N ASN A 111 -9.42 1.39 -2.87
CA ASN A 111 -10.07 0.76 -4.02
C ASN A 111 -10.09 -0.77 -3.96
N LEU A 112 -9.17 -1.39 -3.21
CA LEU A 112 -9.15 -2.84 -2.99
C LEU A 112 -9.90 -3.24 -1.72
N PHE A 113 -9.50 -2.69 -0.58
CA PHE A 113 -9.92 -3.18 0.73
C PHE A 113 -11.22 -2.55 1.24
N ALA A 114 -11.69 -1.44 0.67
CA ALA A 114 -12.96 -0.84 1.12
C ALA A 114 -14.17 -1.68 0.68
N GLU A 115 -14.10 -2.35 -0.47
CA GLU A 115 -15.11 -3.34 -0.87
C GLU A 115 -15.11 -4.53 0.08
N LEU A 116 -13.92 -5.04 0.44
CA LEU A 116 -13.76 -6.12 1.42
C LEU A 116 -14.25 -5.72 2.82
N LYS A 117 -14.05 -4.47 3.23
CA LYS A 117 -14.58 -3.93 4.50
C LYS A 117 -16.11 -3.97 4.53
N ARG A 118 -16.76 -3.85 3.37
CA ARG A 118 -18.23 -3.92 3.23
C ARG A 118 -18.73 -5.34 3.00
N ASP A 119 -17.86 -6.24 2.56
CA ASP A 119 -18.13 -7.66 2.29
C ASP A 119 -17.15 -8.55 3.06
N ILE A 120 -17.35 -8.63 4.38
CA ILE A 120 -16.53 -9.44 5.28
C ILE A 120 -16.49 -10.94 4.88
N PRO A 121 -17.58 -11.58 4.43
CA PRO A 121 -17.50 -12.94 3.89
C PRO A 121 -16.46 -13.11 2.76
N LEU A 122 -16.41 -12.18 1.80
CA LEU A 122 -15.38 -12.21 0.76
C LEU A 122 -13.97 -11.96 1.31
N ALA A 123 -13.83 -11.09 2.32
CA ALA A 123 -12.56 -10.89 3.02
C ALA A 123 -12.07 -12.17 3.72
N ILE A 124 -12.98 -12.93 4.34
CA ILE A 124 -12.68 -14.23 4.97
C ILE A 124 -12.15 -15.22 3.94
N ASP A 125 -12.81 -15.36 2.78
CA ASP A 125 -12.37 -16.26 1.72
C ASP A 125 -10.98 -15.89 1.19
N LEU A 126 -10.73 -14.58 0.98
CA LEU A 126 -9.41 -14.07 0.57
C LEU A 126 -8.33 -14.41 1.59
N VAL A 127 -8.55 -14.04 2.86
CA VAL A 127 -7.58 -14.24 3.95
C VAL A 127 -7.29 -15.72 4.15
N LYS A 128 -8.32 -16.56 4.14
CA LYS A 128 -8.20 -18.00 4.29
C LYS A 128 -7.36 -18.62 3.17
N GLU A 129 -7.60 -18.24 1.91
CA GLU A 129 -6.82 -18.77 0.78
C GLU A 129 -5.36 -18.28 0.84
N LEU A 130 -5.14 -16.96 0.96
CA LEU A 130 -3.79 -16.38 0.90
C LEU A 130 -2.91 -16.75 2.09
N THR A 131 -3.51 -17.16 3.22
CA THR A 131 -2.78 -17.61 4.41
C THR A 131 -2.84 -19.12 4.62
N SER A 132 -3.30 -19.88 3.62
CA SER A 132 -3.44 -21.35 3.68
C SER A 132 -4.22 -21.82 4.93
N GLY A 133 -5.23 -21.05 5.32
CA GLY A 133 -6.11 -21.34 6.46
C GLY A 133 -5.53 -21.03 7.84
N ARG A 134 -4.39 -20.33 7.93
CA ARG A 134 -3.83 -19.82 9.20
C ARG A 134 -4.83 -18.93 9.92
N PHE A 135 -5.39 -17.96 9.20
CA PHE A 135 -6.51 -17.13 9.65
C PHE A 135 -7.80 -17.58 8.97
N ARG A 136 -8.89 -17.65 9.73
CA ARG A 136 -10.18 -18.20 9.27
C ARG A 136 -11.37 -17.28 9.46
N GLN A 137 -11.22 -16.22 10.25
CA GLN A 137 -12.23 -15.19 10.40
C GLN A 137 -11.59 -13.81 10.22
N VAL A 138 -12.41 -12.86 9.77
CA VAL A 138 -12.08 -11.45 9.68
C VAL A 138 -13.16 -10.71 10.46
N ASN A 139 -12.74 -9.95 11.47
CA ASN A 139 -13.61 -9.19 12.34
C ASN A 139 -13.76 -7.75 11.85
N ALA A 140 -12.66 -7.15 11.39
CA ALA A 140 -12.62 -5.78 10.93
C ALA A 140 -11.49 -5.54 9.92
N ILE A 141 -11.67 -4.50 9.10
CA ILE A 141 -10.64 -3.95 8.22
C ILE A 141 -10.51 -2.46 8.53
N GLU A 142 -9.29 -2.03 8.86
CA GLU A 142 -8.95 -0.66 9.17
C GLU A 142 -7.89 -0.11 8.20
N PHE A 143 -7.94 1.19 7.94
CA PHE A 143 -7.01 1.90 7.07
C PHE A 143 -6.11 2.82 7.88
N GLU A 144 -4.86 2.96 7.45
CA GLU A 144 -3.86 3.85 8.07
C GLU A 144 -3.78 3.56 9.59
N PHE A 145 -3.64 2.28 9.93
CA PHE A 145 -3.75 1.78 11.29
C PHE A 145 -2.43 1.97 12.04
N SER A 146 -2.51 2.69 13.16
CA SER A 146 -1.42 2.85 14.12
C SER A 146 -2.05 2.78 15.51
N PRO A 147 -1.79 1.72 16.30
CA PRO A 147 -2.48 1.48 17.58
C PRO A 147 -2.13 2.51 18.65
N GLY A 148 -1.00 3.20 18.50
CA GLY A 148 -0.56 4.29 19.35
C GLY A 148 0.53 5.11 18.68
N ARG A 149 0.13 6.05 17.81
CA ARG A 149 1.09 6.89 17.09
C ARG A 149 1.96 7.68 18.08
N ARG A 150 3.29 7.54 17.96
CA ARG A 150 4.32 8.07 18.88
C ARG A 150 4.26 7.51 20.31
N ASP A 151 3.49 6.46 20.56
CA ASP A 151 3.48 5.77 21.86
C ASP A 151 4.69 4.84 21.97
N SER A 152 5.45 4.98 23.06
CA SER A 152 6.67 4.24 23.32
C SER A 152 6.45 2.76 23.65
N ARG A 153 5.21 2.35 23.95
CA ARG A 153 4.87 0.92 24.12
C ARG A 153 5.06 0.15 22.81
N TYR A 154 4.71 0.79 21.68
CA TYR A 154 4.98 0.28 20.34
C TYR A 154 6.39 0.69 19.89
N LEU A 155 6.52 1.45 18.80
CA LEU A 155 7.80 1.89 18.24
C LEU A 155 8.19 3.33 18.62
N GLY A 156 7.29 4.09 19.25
CA GLY A 156 7.51 5.51 19.57
C GLY A 156 7.59 6.43 18.34
N ASP A 157 7.24 5.94 17.15
CA ASP A 157 7.35 6.67 15.89
C ASP A 157 5.98 6.88 15.21
N ARG A 158 5.98 7.23 13.92
CA ARG A 158 4.76 7.47 13.16
C ARG A 158 4.36 6.29 12.26
N SER A 159 4.93 5.11 12.44
CA SER A 159 4.63 3.94 11.61
C SER A 159 3.16 3.54 11.72
N ALA A 160 2.63 3.05 10.61
CA ALA A 160 1.26 2.62 10.47
C ALA A 160 1.19 1.60 9.33
N PHE A 161 0.27 0.65 9.41
CA PHE A 161 -0.08 -0.17 8.25
C PHE A 161 -1.04 0.59 7.35
N ASP A 162 -0.83 0.50 6.03
CA ASP A 162 -1.81 0.97 5.05
C ASP A 162 -3.19 0.31 5.30
N VAL A 163 -3.19 -1.00 5.60
CA VAL A 163 -4.37 -1.79 5.98
C VAL A 163 -4.07 -2.70 7.15
N PHE A 164 -4.97 -2.78 8.11
CA PHE A 164 -4.96 -3.75 9.20
C PHE A 164 -6.22 -4.60 9.15
N ILE A 165 -6.05 -5.92 9.13
CA ILE A 165 -7.15 -6.89 9.14
C ILE A 165 -7.13 -7.57 10.50
N ASP A 166 -8.15 -7.33 11.31
CA ASP A 166 -8.36 -8.04 12.57
C ASP A 166 -8.97 -9.41 12.28
N CYS A 167 -8.35 -10.47 12.81
CA CYS A 167 -8.59 -11.85 12.42
C CYS A 167 -8.73 -12.79 13.62
N GLU A 168 -9.25 -13.99 13.36
CA GLU A 168 -9.08 -15.13 14.26
C GLU A 168 -8.35 -16.26 13.53
N THR A 169 -7.46 -16.93 14.25
CA THR A 169 -6.72 -18.09 13.73
C THR A 169 -7.62 -19.32 13.62
N SER A 170 -7.11 -20.37 12.98
CA SER A 170 -7.82 -21.66 12.92
C SER A 170 -8.12 -22.31 14.28
N THR A 171 -7.43 -21.89 15.36
CA THR A 171 -7.65 -22.36 16.73
C THR A 171 -8.55 -21.43 17.54
N GLY A 172 -9.04 -20.33 16.95
CA GLY A 172 -9.85 -19.30 17.63
C GLY A 172 -9.03 -18.30 18.43
N ALA A 173 -7.71 -18.26 18.23
CA ALA A 173 -6.85 -17.26 18.87
C ALA A 173 -6.99 -15.91 18.15
N CYS A 174 -6.79 -14.80 18.88
CA CYS A 174 -6.75 -13.47 18.28
C CYS A 174 -5.53 -13.34 17.37
N GLY A 175 -5.75 -12.84 16.15
CA GLY A 175 -4.66 -12.57 15.23
C GLY A 175 -4.91 -11.39 14.33
N PHE A 176 -3.92 -11.00 13.55
CA PHE A 176 -4.08 -9.91 12.59
C PHE A 176 -3.16 -10.04 11.38
N ILE A 177 -3.50 -9.28 10.33
CA ILE A 177 -2.65 -9.07 9.17
C ILE A 177 -2.43 -7.56 8.99
N GLY A 178 -1.18 -7.12 9.18
CA GLY A 178 -0.75 -5.77 8.84
C GLY A 178 -0.22 -5.75 7.41
N ILE A 179 -0.75 -4.88 6.56
CA ILE A 179 -0.42 -4.82 5.14
C ILE A 179 0.17 -3.45 4.82
N GLU A 180 1.35 -3.44 4.20
CA GLU A 180 1.96 -2.27 3.59
C GLU A 180 1.88 -2.40 2.06
N VAL A 181 1.40 -1.36 1.38
CA VAL A 181 1.19 -1.39 -0.07
C VAL A 181 2.25 -0.55 -0.78
N LYS A 182 2.83 -1.13 -1.83
CA LYS A 182 3.72 -0.43 -2.76
C LYS A 182 3.26 -0.66 -4.18
N TYR A 183 2.85 0.42 -4.85
CA TYR A 183 2.39 0.34 -6.24
C TYR A 183 3.48 0.81 -7.19
N HIS A 184 3.74 2.12 -7.22
CA HIS A 184 4.71 2.77 -8.11
C HIS A 184 6.06 3.00 -7.43
N GLU A 185 6.09 2.92 -6.10
CA GLU A 185 7.28 3.14 -5.29
C GLU A 185 8.41 2.15 -5.66
N ASN A 186 9.66 2.63 -5.63
CA ASN A 186 10.85 1.79 -5.84
C ASN A 186 11.67 1.57 -4.57
N LEU A 187 11.19 2.07 -3.41
CA LEU A 187 11.84 2.02 -2.09
C LEU A 187 13.26 2.67 -2.05
N ILE A 188 13.70 3.31 -3.13
CA ILE A 188 15.01 3.95 -3.24
C ILE A 188 14.84 5.44 -2.92
N GLY A 189 15.28 5.83 -1.74
CA GLY A 189 15.35 7.21 -1.27
C GLY A 189 16.30 7.28 -0.08
N PRO A 190 16.64 8.47 0.42
CA PRO A 190 17.31 8.55 1.72
C PRO A 190 16.42 7.85 2.74
N ALA A 191 17.00 6.95 3.55
CA ALA A 191 16.42 6.57 4.83
C ALA A 191 15.99 7.87 5.53
N GLY A 192 14.68 8.03 5.76
CA GLY A 192 14.04 9.17 6.41
C GLY A 192 14.58 10.56 6.07
N LYS A 193 13.90 11.27 5.17
CA LYS A 193 13.94 12.75 5.17
C LYS A 193 13.08 13.38 6.27
N ASP A 194 12.44 12.57 7.10
CA ASP A 194 11.94 13.00 8.40
C ASP A 194 13.15 13.02 9.35
N GLY A 195 13.65 14.21 9.66
CA GLY A 195 14.89 14.46 10.42
C GLY A 195 14.92 13.94 11.88
N GLU A 196 14.18 12.89 12.21
CA GLU A 196 14.21 12.16 13.48
C GLU A 196 15.11 10.89 13.41
N GLN A 197 15.54 10.44 12.21
CA GLN A 197 16.36 9.21 12.01
C GLN A 197 17.88 9.36 12.22
N LYS A 198 18.33 10.01 13.29
CA LYS A 198 19.76 9.95 13.68
C LYS A 198 20.03 9.43 15.08
N GLN A 199 18.99 9.07 15.82
CA GLN A 199 19.15 8.35 17.08
C GLN A 199 18.88 6.88 16.84
N GLU A 200 19.81 6.03 17.30
CA GLU A 200 19.56 4.61 17.52
C GLU A 200 18.26 4.50 18.32
N ASN A 201 17.18 4.08 17.66
CA ASN A 201 15.94 3.84 18.37
C ASN A 201 16.10 2.50 19.09
N VAL A 202 16.51 2.57 20.35
CA VAL A 202 16.69 1.42 21.25
C VAL A 202 15.46 0.51 21.23
N ARG A 203 14.26 1.07 21.05
CA ARG A 203 13.03 0.28 20.97
C ARG A 203 12.98 -0.62 19.74
N TYR A 204 13.54 -0.20 18.61
CA TYR A 204 13.59 -1.06 17.42
C TYR A 204 14.45 -2.30 17.66
N ASP A 205 15.63 -2.11 18.25
CA ASP A 205 16.52 -3.22 18.57
C ASP A 205 15.88 -4.15 19.61
N GLN A 206 15.21 -3.61 20.63
CA GLN A 206 14.45 -4.40 21.62
C GLN A 206 13.35 -5.26 20.99
N VAL A 207 12.44 -4.65 20.21
CA VAL A 207 11.37 -5.40 19.53
C VAL A 207 11.97 -6.47 18.63
N ALA A 208 13.02 -6.13 17.90
CA ALA A 208 13.61 -7.06 16.97
C ALA A 208 14.30 -8.26 17.65
N ASP A 209 14.87 -8.06 18.84
CA ASP A 209 15.41 -9.13 19.66
C ASP A 209 14.28 -9.99 20.26
N GLU A 210 13.19 -9.36 20.73
CA GLU A 210 11.98 -10.03 21.24
C GLU A 210 11.32 -10.92 20.17
N MET A 211 11.24 -10.45 18.92
CA MET A 211 10.66 -11.20 17.79
C MET A 211 11.46 -12.46 17.45
N ASN A 212 12.77 -12.49 17.76
CA ASN A 212 13.66 -13.64 17.53
C ASN A 212 13.55 -14.26 16.11
N CYS A 213 13.29 -13.44 15.09
CA CYS A 213 13.05 -13.88 13.72
C CYS A 213 14.11 -13.38 12.73
N PHE A 214 15.11 -12.63 13.20
CA PHE A 214 16.18 -12.05 12.38
C PHE A 214 17.46 -12.88 12.49
N SER A 215 18.16 -13.05 11.36
CA SER A 215 19.44 -13.75 11.29
C SER A 215 20.56 -12.94 11.97
N ALA A 216 21.51 -13.63 12.60
CA ALA A 216 22.64 -12.96 13.24
C ALA A 216 23.48 -12.16 12.23
N GLY A 217 23.86 -10.92 12.60
CA GLY A 217 24.71 -10.05 11.77
C GLY A 217 23.99 -9.27 10.66
N THR A 218 22.66 -9.34 10.56
CA THR A 218 21.90 -8.61 9.52
C THR A 218 21.37 -7.25 9.98
N ARG A 219 21.48 -6.94 11.29
CA ARG A 219 20.92 -5.73 11.92
C ARG A 219 21.35 -4.44 11.23
N ASP A 220 22.63 -4.29 10.90
CA ASP A 220 23.14 -3.07 10.27
C ASP A 220 22.56 -2.89 8.85
N ALA A 221 22.35 -3.97 8.12
CA ALA A 221 21.71 -3.92 6.79
C ALA A 221 20.23 -3.54 6.90
N LEU A 222 19.52 -4.05 7.90
CA LEU A 222 18.12 -3.72 8.16
C LEU A 222 17.90 -2.24 8.50
N LYS A 223 18.92 -1.56 9.04
CA LYS A 223 18.88 -0.11 9.35
C LYS A 223 19.08 0.78 8.10
N LEU A 224 19.31 0.19 6.92
CA LEU A 224 19.59 0.93 5.69
C LEU A 224 18.46 0.82 4.67
N SER A 225 18.29 1.85 3.85
CA SER A 225 17.40 1.81 2.69
C SER A 225 17.89 0.73 1.70
N PRO A 226 16.98 -0.06 1.08
CA PRO A 226 15.52 0.00 1.18
C PRO A 226 14.92 -0.84 2.34
N LEU A 227 15.72 -1.62 3.05
CA LEU A 227 15.24 -2.59 4.05
C LEU A 227 14.61 -1.94 5.27
N GLU A 228 15.07 -0.76 5.67
CA GLU A 228 14.62 -0.05 6.88
C GLU A 228 13.10 0.15 6.92
N GLN A 229 12.48 0.47 5.79
CA GLN A 229 11.02 0.65 5.75
C GLN A 229 10.28 -0.66 6.04
N ILE A 230 10.65 -1.74 5.35
CA ILE A 230 10.06 -3.08 5.55
C ILE A 230 10.31 -3.55 6.99
N TRP A 231 11.51 -3.29 7.50
CA TRP A 231 11.90 -3.64 8.86
C TRP A 231 11.02 -2.92 9.88
N ARG A 232 10.84 -1.60 9.77
CA ARG A 232 10.03 -0.81 10.71
C ARG A 232 8.57 -1.28 10.75
N ASP A 233 7.97 -1.59 9.61
CA ASP A 233 6.59 -2.08 9.58
C ASP A 233 6.48 -3.51 10.16
N HIS A 234 7.48 -4.37 9.93
CA HIS A 234 7.53 -5.68 10.58
C HIS A 234 7.71 -5.59 12.10
N LEU A 235 8.53 -4.65 12.58
CA LEU A 235 8.67 -4.36 14.01
C LEU A 235 7.37 -3.84 14.61
N LEU A 236 6.59 -3.04 13.87
CA LEU A 236 5.29 -2.59 14.33
C LEU A 236 4.37 -3.80 14.57
N ALA A 237 4.40 -4.81 13.70
CA ALA A 237 3.64 -6.05 13.90
C ALA A 237 4.10 -6.77 15.17
N GLY A 238 5.41 -6.95 15.38
CA GLY A 238 5.95 -7.57 16.59
C GLY A 238 5.53 -6.83 17.87
N ALA A 239 5.61 -5.50 17.86
CA ALA A 239 5.24 -4.68 19.01
C ALA A 239 3.73 -4.73 19.33
N ILE A 240 2.87 -4.88 18.31
CA ILE A 240 1.42 -5.07 18.50
C ILE A 240 1.12 -6.43 19.14
N CYS A 241 1.78 -7.50 18.69
CA CYS A 241 1.61 -8.82 19.33
C CYS A 241 1.89 -8.76 20.84
N ASP A 242 3.00 -8.14 21.22
CA ASP A 242 3.39 -8.02 22.63
C ASP A 242 2.45 -7.10 23.43
N THR A 243 2.20 -5.88 22.92
CA THR A 243 1.48 -4.83 23.67
C THR A 243 -0.03 -5.07 23.75
N ASP A 244 -0.63 -5.53 22.65
CA ASP A 244 -2.08 -5.70 22.52
C ASP A 244 -2.52 -7.16 22.69
N HIS A 245 -1.57 -8.05 23.02
CA HIS A 245 -1.80 -9.46 23.31
C HIS A 245 -2.42 -10.25 22.15
N TYR A 246 -2.02 -9.94 20.91
CA TYR A 246 -2.31 -10.78 19.77
C TYR A 246 -1.42 -12.02 19.79
N GLU A 247 -2.02 -13.20 19.64
CA GLU A 247 -1.30 -14.48 19.64
C GLU A 247 -0.64 -14.77 18.29
N ASP A 248 -1.16 -14.21 17.20
CA ASP A 248 -0.62 -14.40 15.85
C ASP A 248 -0.68 -13.11 15.01
N GLY A 249 0.48 -12.66 14.52
CA GLY A 249 0.60 -11.47 13.68
C GLY A 249 1.33 -11.78 12.38
N LEU A 250 0.78 -11.32 11.26
CA LEU A 250 1.39 -11.44 9.95
C LEU A 250 1.58 -10.06 9.32
N PHE A 251 2.83 -9.69 9.03
CA PHE A 251 3.14 -8.53 8.21
C PHE A 251 3.23 -8.94 6.74
N VAL A 252 2.55 -8.20 5.85
CA VAL A 252 2.49 -8.46 4.42
C VAL A 252 2.94 -7.23 3.62
N MET A 253 3.88 -7.45 2.71
CA MET A 253 4.16 -6.51 1.63
C MET A 253 3.28 -6.83 0.42
N LEU A 254 2.42 -5.88 0.01
CA LEU A 254 1.55 -6.02 -1.15
C LEU A 254 2.01 -5.13 -2.31
N TYR A 255 2.27 -5.71 -3.47
CA TYR A 255 2.77 -4.96 -4.64
C TYR A 255 2.46 -5.65 -5.98
N PRO A 256 2.53 -4.96 -7.13
CA PRO A 256 2.40 -5.60 -8.44
C PRO A 256 3.56 -6.54 -8.73
N LYS A 257 3.30 -7.71 -9.32
CA LYS A 257 4.31 -8.74 -9.62
C LYS A 257 5.51 -8.21 -10.42
N ASP A 258 5.26 -7.25 -11.31
CA ASP A 258 6.27 -6.65 -12.19
C ASP A 258 7.01 -5.45 -11.56
N ASN A 259 6.68 -5.06 -10.31
CA ASN A 259 7.49 -4.11 -9.55
C ASN A 259 8.75 -4.80 -9.00
N HIS A 260 9.74 -4.97 -9.87
CA HIS A 260 10.99 -5.67 -9.53
C HIS A 260 11.85 -4.97 -8.47
N HIS A 261 11.66 -3.66 -8.24
CA HIS A 261 12.35 -2.96 -7.15
C HIS A 261 11.85 -3.42 -5.78
N VAL A 262 10.52 -3.48 -5.61
CA VAL A 262 9.91 -3.97 -4.36
C VAL A 262 10.21 -5.45 -4.20
N LYS A 263 10.06 -6.26 -5.26
CA LYS A 263 10.41 -7.68 -5.24
C LYS A 263 11.86 -7.94 -4.80
N GLY A 264 12.81 -7.15 -5.30
CA GLY A 264 14.22 -7.22 -4.91
C GLY A 264 14.41 -6.92 -3.42
N ALA A 265 13.83 -5.82 -2.93
CA ALA A 265 13.90 -5.44 -1.52
C ALA A 265 13.26 -6.47 -0.59
N VAL A 266 12.12 -7.07 -0.97
CA VAL A 266 11.48 -8.14 -0.21
C VAL A 266 12.32 -9.41 -0.19
N THR A 267 12.96 -9.76 -1.31
CA THR A 267 13.90 -10.89 -1.37
C THR A 267 15.10 -10.67 -0.45
N ASP A 268 15.71 -9.48 -0.51
CA ASP A 268 16.84 -9.11 0.34
C ASP A 268 16.44 -9.07 1.83
N TYR A 269 15.23 -8.58 2.14
CA TYR A 269 14.68 -8.59 3.48
C TYR A 269 14.45 -10.00 4.01
N ARG A 270 13.86 -10.89 3.21
CA ARG A 270 13.64 -12.30 3.59
C ARG A 270 14.97 -13.01 3.89
N ASN A 271 16.03 -12.72 3.15
CA ASN A 271 17.38 -13.23 3.43
C ASN A 271 17.94 -12.76 4.79
N CYS A 272 17.38 -11.70 5.37
CA CYS A 272 17.75 -11.22 6.70
C CYS A 272 17.00 -11.92 7.84
N LEU A 273 16.01 -12.78 7.53
CA LEU A 273 15.20 -13.50 8.51
C LEU A 273 15.77 -14.91 8.78
N SER A 274 15.73 -15.33 10.03
CA SER A 274 15.99 -16.72 10.45
C SER A 274 14.69 -17.53 10.52
N ASN A 275 13.55 -16.84 10.65
CA ASN A 275 12.21 -17.38 10.63
C ASN A 275 11.30 -16.34 9.94
N ASP A 276 10.59 -16.74 8.88
CA ASP A 276 9.70 -15.85 8.12
C ASP A 276 8.22 -16.06 8.43
N SER A 277 7.86 -16.83 9.46
CA SER A 277 6.46 -17.09 9.81
C SER A 277 5.63 -15.83 10.11
N SER A 278 6.23 -14.72 10.56
CA SER A 278 5.52 -13.45 10.77
C SER A 278 5.56 -12.50 9.57
N PHE A 279 6.15 -12.92 8.45
CA PHE A 279 6.34 -12.10 7.25
C PHE A 279 5.86 -12.80 5.97
N SER A 280 5.12 -12.10 5.12
CA SER A 280 4.75 -12.61 3.80
C SER A 280 4.77 -11.52 2.74
N GLU A 281 4.67 -11.95 1.49
CA GLU A 281 4.53 -11.07 0.34
C GLU A 281 3.33 -11.53 -0.48
N TRP A 282 2.48 -10.60 -0.89
CA TRP A 282 1.36 -10.85 -1.78
C TRP A 282 1.53 -10.00 -3.03
N THR A 283 1.06 -10.52 -4.17
CA THR A 283 0.94 -9.70 -5.37
C THR A 283 -0.49 -9.24 -5.58
N LEU A 284 -0.68 -8.05 -6.17
CA LEU A 284 -2.03 -7.58 -6.54
C LEU A 284 -2.71 -8.57 -7.49
N GLU A 285 -1.93 -9.20 -8.36
CA GLU A 285 -2.37 -10.24 -9.30
C GLU A 285 -2.90 -11.48 -8.57
N ASP A 286 -2.18 -11.97 -7.55
CA ASP A 286 -2.61 -13.12 -6.75
C ASP A 286 -3.85 -12.81 -5.93
N VAL A 287 -3.92 -11.60 -5.34
CA VAL A 287 -5.11 -11.12 -4.62
C VAL A 287 -6.32 -11.07 -5.55
N CYS A 288 -6.20 -10.42 -6.71
CA CYS A 288 -7.31 -10.33 -7.67
C CYS A 288 -7.73 -11.70 -8.21
N SER A 289 -6.76 -12.57 -8.50
CA SER A 289 -7.02 -13.94 -8.96
C SER A 289 -7.74 -14.75 -7.89
N CYS A 290 -7.38 -14.59 -6.62
CA CYS A 290 -8.08 -15.20 -5.49
C CYS A 290 -9.52 -14.70 -5.38
N LEU A 291 -9.73 -13.38 -5.38
CA LEU A 291 -11.07 -12.79 -5.28
C LEU A 291 -12.01 -13.28 -6.39
N LYS A 292 -11.50 -13.41 -7.63
CA LYS A 292 -12.27 -13.95 -8.77
C LYS A 292 -12.70 -15.41 -8.61
N LYS A 293 -12.08 -16.19 -7.70
CA LYS A 293 -12.55 -17.56 -7.38
C LYS A 293 -13.83 -17.54 -6.53
N TYR A 294 -14.01 -16.51 -5.71
CA TYR A 294 -15.06 -16.44 -4.69
C TYR A 294 -16.15 -15.40 -4.99
N SER A 295 -15.92 -14.52 -5.96
CA SER A 295 -16.86 -13.46 -6.33
C SER A 295 -16.88 -13.20 -7.82
N THR A 296 -18.07 -12.87 -8.33
CA THR A 296 -18.31 -12.36 -9.69
C THR A 296 -18.57 -10.86 -9.72
N ALA A 297 -18.31 -10.15 -8.61
CA ALA A 297 -18.56 -8.73 -8.50
C ALA A 297 -17.66 -7.94 -9.47
N GLY A 298 -18.28 -7.07 -10.28
CA GLY A 298 -17.58 -6.33 -11.33
C GLY A 298 -16.53 -5.32 -10.84
N TRP A 299 -16.53 -4.97 -9.55
CA TRP A 299 -15.51 -4.06 -9.00
C TRP A 299 -14.10 -4.64 -9.09
N ILE A 300 -13.96 -5.97 -9.06
CA ILE A 300 -12.66 -6.64 -9.19
C ILE A 300 -12.09 -6.40 -10.59
N ASP A 301 -12.94 -6.46 -11.62
CA ASP A 301 -12.52 -6.14 -13.00
C ASP A 301 -12.19 -4.66 -13.16
N LEU A 302 -12.94 -3.75 -12.53
CA LEU A 302 -12.60 -2.32 -12.49
C LEU A 302 -11.25 -2.06 -11.80
N PHE A 303 -10.93 -2.81 -10.74
CA PHE A 303 -9.65 -2.72 -10.06
C PHE A 303 -8.50 -3.20 -10.95
N VAL A 304 -8.66 -4.38 -11.58
CA VAL A 304 -7.69 -4.94 -12.52
C VAL A 304 -7.45 -4.00 -13.69
N ASP A 305 -8.53 -3.49 -14.31
CA ASP A 305 -8.48 -2.54 -15.42
C ASP A 305 -7.65 -1.28 -15.07
N ARG A 306 -7.85 -0.77 -13.85
CA ARG A 306 -7.18 0.44 -13.39
C ARG A 306 -5.71 0.23 -13.02
N TYR A 307 -5.37 -0.87 -12.35
CA TYR A 307 -4.07 -1.03 -11.69
C TYR A 307 -3.14 -2.06 -12.36
N LEU A 308 -3.69 -3.00 -13.14
CA LEU A 308 -2.97 -4.17 -13.64
C LEU A 308 -3.07 -4.39 -15.16
N ALA A 309 -3.94 -3.66 -15.87
CA ALA A 309 -4.16 -3.82 -17.31
C ALA A 309 -3.02 -3.24 -18.19
N PHE A 310 -1.78 -3.66 -17.93
CA PHE A 310 -0.59 -3.19 -18.63
C PHE A 310 -0.58 -3.59 -20.12
N GLU A 311 -1.38 -4.58 -20.53
CA GLU A 311 -1.60 -4.93 -21.93
C GLU A 311 -2.16 -3.79 -22.78
N LYS A 312 -2.91 -2.84 -22.17
CA LYS A 312 -3.36 -1.62 -22.85
C LYS A 312 -2.19 -0.81 -23.41
N ILE A 313 -1.06 -0.83 -22.71
CA ILE A 313 0.15 -0.12 -23.11
C ILE A 313 0.87 -0.89 -24.21
N THR A 314 1.00 -2.22 -24.04
CA THR A 314 1.59 -3.08 -25.07
C THR A 314 0.88 -2.95 -26.42
N ALA A 315 -0.44 -2.79 -26.43
CA ALA A 315 -1.22 -2.59 -27.66
C ALA A 315 -0.97 -1.24 -28.36
N LEU A 316 -0.44 -0.24 -27.65
CA LEU A 316 -0.17 1.11 -28.15
C LEU A 316 1.30 1.32 -28.58
N LEU A 317 2.22 0.42 -28.18
CA LEU A 317 3.64 0.49 -28.51
C LEU A 317 3.93 -0.10 -29.90
#